data_AF-A0A0Q8Q760-F1
#
_entry.id   AF-A0A0Q8Q760-F1
#
_cell.length_a   1.000
_cell.length_b   1.000
_cell.length_c   1.000
_cell.angle_alpha   90.00
_cell.angle_beta   90.00
_cell.angle_gamma   90.00
#
_symmetry.space_group_name_H-M   'P 1'
#
loop_
_entity.id
_entity.type
_entity.pdbx_description
1 polymer ?
#
loop_
_entity_poly.entity_id
_entity_poly.type
_entity_poly.pdbx_seq_one_letter_code
_entity_poly.pdbx_strand_id
1 'polypeptide(L)' 'MAKEAVESKGISIRLACDIFQVSQTCYRYNAKRNAENEEIAHWLMRLTDNHRSWGFGLCYLYLRNVRGYSWNHML' A
#
# COMPACT_ATOMS: atom_id res chain seq x y z
N MET A 1 -5.07 15.10 -9.59
CA MET A 1 -5.32 16.17 -8.58
C MET A 1 -4.05 16.94 -8.21
N ALA A 2 -3.35 16.68 -7.10
CA ALA A 2 -2.21 17.55 -6.70
C ALA A 2 -1.03 17.52 -7.69
N LYS A 3 -0.59 16.32 -8.12
CA LYS A 3 0.46 16.15 -9.16
C LYS A 3 0.05 16.80 -10.49
N GLU A 4 -1.17 16.51 -10.92
CA GLU A 4 -1.77 17.08 -12.14
C GLU A 4 -1.84 18.61 -12.12
N ALA A 5 -2.12 19.24 -10.98
CA ALA A 5 -2.14 20.70 -10.88
C ALA A 5 -0.73 21.29 -11.03
N VAL A 6 0.30 20.63 -10.48
CA VAL A 6 1.70 21.01 -10.69
C VAL A 6 2.07 20.89 -12.17
N GLU A 7 1.70 19.78 -12.82
CA GLU A 7 2.02 19.49 -14.22
C GLU A 7 1.27 20.40 -15.21
N SER A 8 -0.02 20.64 -14.99
CA SER A 8 -0.88 21.38 -15.93
C SER A 8 -0.91 22.90 -15.70
N LYS A 9 -0.69 23.35 -14.46
CA LYS A 9 -0.74 24.78 -14.08
C LYS A 9 0.62 25.37 -13.70
N GLY A 10 1.66 24.55 -13.60
CA GLY A 10 3.01 25.02 -13.25
C GLY A 10 3.13 25.58 -11.84
N ILE A 11 2.18 25.27 -10.95
CA ILE A 11 2.23 25.73 -9.56
C ILE A 11 3.24 24.92 -8.74
N SER A 12 3.77 25.52 -7.67
CA SER A 12 4.71 24.82 -6.79
C SER A 12 4.04 23.64 -6.08
N ILE A 13 4.82 22.58 -5.80
CA ILE A 13 4.35 21.41 -5.04
C ILE A 13 3.75 21.83 -3.70
N ARG A 14 4.36 22.83 -3.03
CA ARG A 14 3.88 23.34 -1.75
C ARG A 14 2.48 23.95 -1.88
N LEU A 15 2.29 24.84 -2.87
CA LEU A 15 0.99 25.45 -3.13
C LEU A 15 -0.06 24.41 -3.52
N ALA A 16 0.30 23.43 -4.33
CA ALA A 16 -0.60 22.33 -4.65
C ALA A 16 -0.99 21.53 -3.39
N CYS A 17 -0.04 21.18 -2.54
CA CYS A 17 -0.31 20.46 -1.29
C CYS A 17 -1.25 21.25 -0.37
N ASP A 18 -1.06 22.57 -0.25
CA ASP A 18 -1.90 23.45 0.57
C ASP A 18 -3.33 23.56 -0.01
N ILE A 19 -3.49 23.68 -1.33
CA ILE A 19 -4.81 23.74 -1.98
C ILE A 19 -5.59 22.43 -1.79
N PHE A 20 -4.92 21.29 -1.97
CA PHE A 20 -5.54 19.96 -1.93
C PHE A 20 -5.54 19.33 -0.52
N GLN A 21 -5.02 20.04 0.49
CA GLN A 21 -4.92 19.56 1.88
C GLN A 21 -4.25 18.19 1.99
N VAL A 22 -3.18 17.97 1.20
CA VAL A 22 -2.35 16.76 1.25
C VAL A 22 -0.97 17.08 1.78
N SER A 23 -0.35 16.14 2.51
CA SER A 23 1.04 16.31 2.93
C SER A 23 1.98 16.20 1.73
N GLN A 24 3.15 16.87 1.80
CA GLN A 24 4.18 16.72 0.78
C GLN A 24 4.74 15.28 0.72
N THR A 25 4.68 14.53 1.82
CA THR A 25 5.04 13.11 1.85
C THR A 25 4.05 12.28 1.05
N CYS A 26 2.75 12.53 1.18
CA CYS A 26 1.72 11.92 0.36
C CYS A 26 1.87 12.30 -1.12
N TYR A 27 2.15 13.59 -1.42
CA TYR A 27 2.43 14.03 -2.79
C TYR A 27 3.60 13.26 -3.42
N ARG A 28 4.69 13.09 -2.66
CA ARG A 28 5.90 12.38 -3.12
C ARG A 28 5.75 10.87 -3.11
N TYR A 29 4.73 10.35 -2.44
CA TYR A 29 4.46 8.91 -2.45
C TYR A 29 4.27 8.45 -3.88
N ASN A 30 5.03 7.42 -4.24
CA ASN A 30 4.90 6.73 -5.50
C ASN A 30 4.52 5.30 -5.18
N ALA A 31 3.31 4.90 -5.57
CA ALA A 31 2.86 3.54 -5.38
C ALA A 31 3.78 2.63 -6.19
N LYS A 32 4.58 1.82 -5.51
CA LYS A 32 5.28 0.72 -6.15
C LYS A 32 4.23 -0.36 -6.42
N ARG A 33 3.81 -0.54 -7.68
CA ARG A 33 3.11 -1.76 -8.08
C ARG A 33 4.09 -2.90 -7.91
N ASN A 34 4.05 -3.49 -6.72
CA ASN A 34 4.90 -4.57 -6.34
C ASN A 34 4.11 -5.86 -6.61
N ALA A 35 4.61 -6.72 -7.51
CA ALA A 35 4.00 -8.02 -7.77
C ALA A 35 3.83 -8.83 -6.47
N GLU A 36 4.71 -8.61 -5.49
CA GLU A 36 4.61 -9.13 -4.14
C GLU A 36 3.32 -8.70 -3.42
N ASN A 37 2.85 -7.45 -3.61
CA ASN A 37 1.60 -6.99 -3.00
C ASN A 37 0.39 -7.72 -3.59
N GLU A 38 0.41 -8.00 -4.90
CA GLU A 38 -0.63 -8.78 -5.56
C GLU A 38 -0.62 -10.24 -5.07
N GLU A 39 0.56 -10.84 -4.89
CA GLU A 39 0.71 -12.19 -4.31
C GLU A 39 0.22 -12.24 -2.85
N ILE A 40 0.61 -11.27 -2.02
CA ILE A 40 0.14 -11.15 -0.63
C ILE A 40 -1.39 -11.06 -0.58
N ALA A 41 -1.98 -10.20 -1.42
CA ALA A 41 -3.44 -10.04 -1.46
C ALA A 41 -4.13 -11.35 -1.82
N HIS A 42 -3.64 -12.06 -2.84
CA HIS A 42 -4.18 -13.36 -3.25
C HIS A 42 -4.11 -14.40 -2.12
N TRP A 43 -2.98 -14.47 -1.41
CA TRP A 43 -2.84 -15.36 -0.26
C TRP A 43 -3.77 -15.01 0.89
N LEU A 44 -3.89 -13.73 1.23
CA LEU A 44 -4.77 -13.29 2.31
C LEU A 44 -6.22 -13.63 2.00
N MET A 45 -6.71 -13.36 0.79
CA MET A 45 -8.07 -13.72 0.36
C MET A 45 -8.31 -15.23 0.52
N ARG A 46 -7.40 -16.06 0.01
CA ARG A 46 -7.50 -17.52 0.11
C ARG A 46 -7.51 -17.99 1.57
N LEU A 47 -6.72 -17.38 2.44
CA LEU A 47 -6.66 -17.75 3.85
C LEU A 47 -7.94 -17.37 4.59
N THR A 48 -8.47 -16.17 4.36
CA THR A 48 -9.70 -15.70 4.98
C THR A 48 -10.94 -16.47 4.50
N ASP A 49 -10.95 -16.93 3.25
CA ASP A 49 -12.05 -17.75 2.72
C ASP A 49 -12.06 -19.16 3.35
N ASN A 50 -10.89 -19.78 3.50
CA ASN A 50 -10.75 -21.13 4.02
C ASN A 50 -10.74 -21.20 5.56
N HIS A 51 -10.34 -20.12 6.24
CA HIS A 51 -10.21 -20.05 7.69
C HIS A 51 -10.94 -18.82 8.22
N ARG A 52 -12.28 -18.81 8.11
CA ARG A 52 -13.11 -17.63 8.44
C ARG A 52 -13.02 -17.15 9.90
N SER A 53 -12.55 -17.99 10.82
CA SER A 53 -12.30 -17.62 12.22
C SER A 53 -10.93 -16.98 12.44
N TRP A 54 -10.04 -17.00 11.44
CA TRP A 54 -8.72 -16.39 11.56
C TRP A 54 -8.80 -14.89 11.33
N GLY A 55 -8.33 -14.13 12.32
CA GLY A 55 -7.98 -12.73 12.13
C GLY A 55 -6.66 -12.57 11.37
N PHE A 56 -6.36 -11.33 10.96
CA PHE A 56 -5.16 -11.00 10.20
C PHE A 56 -3.86 -11.53 10.82
N GLY A 57 -3.73 -11.48 12.16
CA GLY A 57 -2.54 -11.96 12.86
C GLY A 57 -2.23 -13.43 12.61
N LEU A 58 -3.25 -14.29 12.55
CA LEU A 58 -3.08 -15.72 12.26
C LEU A 58 -2.72 -15.96 10.80
N CYS A 59 -3.34 -15.23 9.86
CA CYS A 59 -2.97 -15.27 8.45
C CYS A 59 -1.51 -14.85 8.24
N TYR A 60 -1.07 -13.78 8.91
CA TYR A 60 0.33 -13.32 8.87
C TYR A 60 1.31 -14.37 9.42
N LEU A 61 1.02 -14.94 10.60
CA LEU A 61 1.88 -15.97 11.20
C LEU A 61 1.95 -17.23 10.34
N TYR A 62 0.85 -17.63 9.71
CA TYR A 62 0.84 -18.76 8.78
C TYR A 62 1.72 -18.49 7.55
N LEU A 63 1.56 -17.33 6.92
CA LEU A 63 2.37 -16.96 5.75
C LEU A 63 3.86 -16.91 6.09
N ARG A 64 4.21 -16.39 7.27
CA ARG A 64 5.59 -16.28 7.71
C ARG A 64 6.21 -17.62 8.14
N ASN A 65 5.52 -18.37 9.00
CA ASN A 65 6.11 -19.51 9.69
C ASN A 65 5.83 -20.85 8.97
N VAL A 66 4.72 -20.94 8.23
CA VAL A 66 4.35 -22.19 7.53
C VAL A 66 4.70 -22.10 6.05
N ARG A 67 4.36 -20.98 5.38
CA ARG A 67 4.70 -20.78 3.96
C ARG A 67 6.12 -20.25 3.76
N GLY A 68 6.76 -19.73 4.81
CA GLY A 68 8.15 -19.26 4.77
C GLY A 68 8.32 -17.90 4.09
N TYR A 69 7.24 -17.14 3.85
CA TYR A 69 7.34 -15.82 3.25
C TYR A 69 7.93 -14.82 4.26
N SER A 70 9.06 -14.21 3.90
CA SER A 70 9.73 -13.20 4.73
C SER A 70 9.23 -11.76 4.45
N TRP A 71 7.99 -11.63 3.99
CA TRP A 71 7.40 -10.34 3.64
C TRP A 71 7.40 -9.39 4.83
N ASN A 72 8.29 -8.41 4.76
CA ASN A 72 8.29 -7.24 5.62
C ASN A 72 7.97 -6.06 4.72
N HIS A 73 6.76 -5.53 4.83
CA HIS A 73 6.47 -4.23 4.24
C HIS A 73 7.28 -3.17 5.01
N MET A 74 8.51 -2.91 4.57
CA MET A 74 9.16 -1.65 4.87
C MET A 74 8.64 -0.65 3.84
N LEU A 75 7.82 0.29 4.33
CA LEU A 75 7.22 1.39 3.56
C LEU A 75 8.26 2.19 2.77
#